data_AF-I8UZF1-F1
#
_entry.id   AF-I8UZF1-F1
#
_cell.length_a   1.000
_cell.length_b   1.000
_cell.length_c   1.000
_cell.angle_alpha   90.00
_cell.angle_beta   90.00
_cell.angle_gamma   90.00
#
_symmetry.space_group_name_H-M   'P 1'
#
loop_
_entity.id
_entity.type
_entity.pdbx_description
1 polymer ?
#
loop_
_entity_poly.entity_id
_entity_poly.type
_entity_poly.pdbx_seq_one_letter_code
_entity_poly.pdbx_strand_id
1 'polypeptide(L)'
;MAFYLFDKITSENLSTEQTGYFFRTDRESLGKQNYIALNMDISLWGNEITPIAPFIKKIDEFDIIHTDRLHVAILACLLHKRVHFYKGGYFKNEAVFRSSMKDYFDDVFLA
;
A
#
# COMPACT_ATOMS: atom_id res chain seq x y z
N MET A 1 -5.94 -11.54 -6.67
CA MET A 1 -7.09 -10.93 -7.37
C MET A 1 -7.00 -9.42 -7.49
N ALA A 2 -6.44 -8.67 -6.53
CA ALA A 2 -6.42 -7.20 -6.60
C ALA A 2 -5.72 -6.62 -7.85
N PHE A 3 -4.74 -7.31 -8.45
CA PHE A 3 -4.09 -6.86 -9.69
C PHE A 3 -5.03 -6.77 -10.92
N TYR A 4 -6.20 -7.43 -10.90
CA TYR A 4 -7.23 -7.28 -11.97
C TYR A 4 -7.96 -5.92 -11.93
N LEU A 5 -7.55 -5.00 -11.05
CA LEU A 5 -8.00 -3.62 -11.05
C LEU A 5 -7.10 -2.70 -11.89
N PHE A 6 -6.00 -3.21 -12.44
CA PHE A 6 -5.00 -2.41 -13.17
C PHE A 6 -5.59 -1.53 -14.28
N ASP A 7 -6.51 -2.06 -15.08
CA ASP A 7 -7.18 -1.36 -16.18
C ASP A 7 -8.40 -0.54 -15.73
N LYS A 8 -8.75 -0.59 -14.44
CA LYS A 8 -9.97 0.02 -13.88
C LYS A 8 -9.69 1.21 -12.98
N ILE A 9 -8.44 1.44 -12.61
CA ILE A 9 -8.06 2.51 -11.70
C ILE A 9 -6.98 3.38 -12.36
N THR A 10 -7.05 4.67 -12.12
CA THR A 10 -6.08 5.64 -12.61
C THR A 10 -5.93 6.71 -11.54
N SER A 11 -4.69 7.19 -11.35
CA SER A 11 -4.40 8.31 -10.46
C SER A 11 -5.10 9.56 -10.97
N GLU A 12 -5.87 10.23 -10.11
CA GLU A 12 -6.55 11.48 -10.43
C GLU A 12 -5.79 12.69 -9.85
N ASN A 13 -4.90 12.46 -8.88
CA ASN A 13 -4.15 13.54 -8.23
C ASN A 13 -2.90 13.97 -8.99
N LEU A 14 -2.64 15.28 -8.96
CA LEU A 14 -1.35 15.88 -9.30
C LEU A 14 -0.34 15.59 -8.19
N SER A 15 0.94 15.40 -8.55
CA SER A 15 2.01 15.12 -7.58
C SER A 15 2.07 16.21 -6.49
N THR A 16 2.06 15.78 -5.23
CA THR A 16 2.09 16.64 -4.05
C THR A 16 3.34 16.45 -3.19
N GLU A 17 4.23 15.52 -3.57
CA GLU A 17 5.37 15.01 -2.81
C GLU A 17 5.02 14.51 -1.38
N GLN A 18 3.73 14.30 -1.10
CA GLN A 18 3.28 13.86 0.20
C GLN A 18 3.57 12.38 0.43
N THR A 19 3.93 12.05 1.68
CA THR A 19 4.24 10.69 2.11
C THR A 19 3.12 10.14 2.99
N GLY A 20 2.54 9.01 2.58
CA GLY A 20 1.55 8.25 3.34
C GLY A 20 2.20 7.10 4.11
N TYR A 21 1.91 7.00 5.40
CA TYR A 21 2.37 5.90 6.26
C TYR A 21 1.18 5.04 6.68
N PHE A 22 1.16 3.79 6.20
CA PHE A 22 0.01 2.89 6.33
C PHE A 22 0.44 1.53 6.89
N PHE A 23 0.80 1.49 8.16
CA PHE A 23 1.29 0.30 8.85
C PHE A 23 0.23 -0.37 9.73
N ARG A 24 0.35 -1.69 9.88
CA ARG A 24 -0.39 -2.50 10.85
C ARG A 24 -0.26 -1.93 12.26
N THR A 25 -1.38 -1.86 12.94
CA THR A 25 -1.47 -1.49 14.36
C THR A 25 -1.71 -2.67 15.31
N ASP A 26 -2.03 -3.85 14.76
CA ASP A 26 -2.28 -5.06 15.54
C ASP A 26 -1.00 -5.80 15.99
N ARG A 27 -1.18 -6.93 16.69
CA ARG A 27 -0.09 -7.73 17.28
C ARG A 27 0.84 -8.39 16.25
N GLU A 28 0.43 -8.52 14.99
CA GLU A 28 1.30 -9.06 13.94
C GLU A 28 2.25 -8.00 13.37
N SER A 29 2.09 -6.75 13.80
CA SER A 29 3.00 -5.67 13.44
C SER A 29 4.39 -5.90 14.03
N LEU A 30 5.41 -5.58 13.24
CA LEU A 30 6.81 -5.58 13.68
C LEU A 30 7.19 -4.31 14.47
N GLY A 31 6.22 -3.49 14.86
CA GLY A 31 6.42 -2.34 15.74
C GLY A 31 6.83 -1.04 15.04
N LYS A 32 6.86 -1.00 13.70
CA LYS A 32 7.23 0.20 12.92
C LYS A 32 6.25 1.36 13.07
N GLN A 33 4.97 1.06 13.28
CA GLN A 33 3.92 2.05 13.54
C GLN A 33 4.20 2.92 14.78
N ASN A 34 4.93 2.36 15.77
CA ASN A 34 5.17 3.05 17.04
C ASN A 34 6.12 4.25 16.92
N TYR A 35 6.87 4.35 15.81
CA TYR A 35 7.84 5.41 15.58
C TYR A 35 7.34 6.48 14.60
N ILE A 36 6.11 6.34 14.09
CA ILE A 36 5.58 7.18 13.02
C ILE A 36 4.30 7.84 13.52
N ALA A 37 4.41 9.09 13.98
CA ALA A 37 3.30 9.85 14.56
C ALA A 37 2.11 10.04 13.60
N LEU A 38 2.36 9.98 12.28
CA LEU A 38 1.36 10.17 11.23
C LEU A 38 0.83 8.83 10.66
N ASN A 39 1.12 7.69 11.30
CA ASN A 39 0.65 6.41 10.82
C ASN A 39 -0.87 6.32 10.79
N MET A 40 -1.41 5.80 9.69
CA MET A 40 -2.84 5.60 9.52
C MET A 40 -3.09 4.20 8.97
N ASP A 41 -3.64 3.29 9.78
CA ASP A 41 -3.96 1.94 9.29
C ASP A 41 -5.27 1.95 8.50
N ILE A 42 -5.21 2.48 7.27
CA ILE A 42 -6.37 2.63 6.38
C ILE A 42 -7.03 1.28 6.06
N SER A 43 -6.31 0.17 6.19
CA SER A 43 -6.84 -1.16 5.92
C SER A 43 -8.01 -1.55 6.84
N LEU A 44 -8.18 -0.84 7.96
CA LEU A 44 -9.27 -1.03 8.91
C LEU A 44 -10.54 -0.25 8.55
N TRP A 45 -10.50 0.58 7.50
CA TRP A 45 -11.63 1.45 7.13
C TRP A 45 -12.79 0.74 6.45
N GLY A 46 -12.65 -0.55 6.17
CA GLY A 46 -13.66 -1.34 5.50
C GLY A 46 -13.36 -2.83 5.53
N ASN A 47 -14.21 -3.57 4.84
CA ASN A 47 -14.17 -5.01 4.70
C ASN A 47 -14.42 -5.41 3.22
N GLU A 48 -14.61 -6.69 2.96
CA GLU A 48 -14.75 -7.27 1.62
C GLU A 48 -15.97 -6.76 0.81
N ILE A 49 -17.00 -6.22 1.48
CA ILE A 49 -18.19 -5.65 0.84
C ILE A 49 -18.17 -4.11 0.79
N THR A 50 -17.20 -3.48 1.44
CA THR A 50 -17.09 -2.02 1.48
C THR A 50 -16.66 -1.51 0.10
N PRO A 51 -17.32 -0.48 -0.47
CA PRO A 51 -16.89 0.11 -1.73
C PRO A 51 -15.43 0.54 -1.68
N ILE A 52 -14.64 0.18 -2.68
CA ILE A 52 -13.19 0.40 -2.70
C ILE A 52 -12.78 1.83 -3.08
N ALA A 53 -13.67 2.60 -3.71
CA ALA A 53 -13.35 3.93 -4.24
C ALA A 53 -12.79 4.92 -3.19
N PRO A 54 -13.35 5.04 -1.96
CA PRO A 54 -12.77 5.89 -0.92
C PRO A 54 -11.36 5.46 -0.49
N PHE A 55 -11.11 4.15 -0.50
CA PHE A 55 -9.81 3.58 -0.14
C PHE A 55 -8.73 3.91 -1.18
N ILE A 56 -9.07 3.77 -2.46
CA ILE A 56 -8.20 4.17 -3.58
C ILE A 56 -7.93 5.68 -3.52
N LYS A 57 -8.99 6.49 -3.37
CA LYS A 57 -8.87 7.95 -3.30
C LYS A 57 -7.92 8.38 -2.19
N LYS A 58 -7.96 7.72 -1.02
CA LYS A 58 -7.06 8.04 0.08
C LYS A 58 -5.60 7.74 -0.23
N ILE A 59 -5.31 6.60 -0.87
CA ILE A 59 -3.95 6.27 -1.30
C ILE A 59 -3.46 7.27 -2.34
N ASP A 60 -4.36 7.68 -3.25
CA ASP A 60 -4.04 8.57 -4.36
C ASP A 60 -3.64 10.00 -3.93
N GLU A 61 -3.98 10.42 -2.71
CA GLU A 61 -3.56 11.70 -2.12
C GLU A 61 -2.03 11.81 -1.91
N PHE A 62 -1.30 10.69 -1.99
CA PHE A 62 0.12 10.61 -1.68
C PHE A 62 0.94 10.10 -2.87
N ASP A 63 2.18 10.56 -2.97
CA ASP A 63 3.13 10.13 -4.01
C ASP A 63 4.05 9.01 -3.51
N ILE A 64 4.35 9.01 -2.21
CA ILE A 64 5.23 8.04 -1.57
C ILE A 64 4.43 7.28 -0.51
N ILE A 65 4.40 5.96 -0.61
CA ILE A 65 3.67 5.09 0.30
C ILE A 65 4.63 4.19 1.07
N HIS A 66 4.57 4.24 2.39
CA HIS A 66 5.25 3.31 3.29
C HIS A 66 4.23 2.40 3.94
N THR A 67 4.34 1.08 3.73
CA THR A 67 3.31 0.15 4.25
C THR A 67 3.81 -1.28 4.41
N ASP A 68 3.26 -2.01 5.38
CA ASP A 68 3.34 -3.47 5.51
C ASP A 68 1.98 -4.15 5.21
N ARG A 69 0.98 -3.39 4.76
CA ARG A 69 -0.33 -3.89 4.34
C ARG A 69 -0.31 -4.26 2.86
N LEU A 70 -0.45 -5.56 2.57
CA LEU A 70 -0.35 -6.10 1.22
C LEU A 70 -1.23 -5.38 0.19
N HIS A 71 -2.53 -5.21 0.47
CA HIS A 71 -3.44 -4.59 -0.49
C HIS A 71 -3.22 -3.08 -0.65
N VAL A 72 -2.69 -2.40 0.38
CA VAL A 72 -2.28 -1.00 0.24
C VAL A 72 -1.11 -0.90 -0.74
N ALA A 73 -0.11 -1.78 -0.62
CA ALA A 73 1.02 -1.83 -1.54
C ALA A 73 0.58 -2.13 -2.98
N ILE A 74 -0.34 -3.10 -3.18
CA ILE A 74 -0.88 -3.42 -4.51
C ILE A 74 -1.60 -2.20 -5.12
N LEU A 75 -2.52 -1.57 -4.39
CA LEU A 75 -3.25 -0.43 -4.96
C LEU A 75 -2.33 0.76 -5.24
N ALA A 76 -1.36 1.04 -4.36
CA ALA A 76 -0.39 2.09 -4.57
C ALA A 76 0.49 1.85 -5.81
N CYS A 77 0.92 0.59 -6.04
CA CYS A 77 1.72 0.29 -7.24
C CYS A 77 0.88 0.37 -8.53
N LEU A 78 -0.40 -0.05 -8.48
CA LEU A 78 -1.33 0.09 -9.60
C LEU A 78 -1.65 1.57 -9.92
N LEU A 79 -1.59 2.45 -8.93
CA LEU A 79 -1.69 3.90 -9.10
C LEU A 79 -0.35 4.56 -9.47
N HIS A 80 0.70 3.77 -9.77
CA HIS A 80 2.04 4.25 -10.10
C HIS A 80 2.66 5.17 -9.04
N LYS A 81 2.37 4.91 -7.76
CA LYS A 81 3.03 5.60 -6.63
C LYS A 81 4.37 4.95 -6.33
N ARG A 82 5.25 5.70 -5.65
CA ARG A 82 6.48 5.15 -5.09
C ARG A 82 6.17 4.37 -3.83
N VAL A 83 6.40 3.05 -3.84
CA VAL A 83 6.00 2.18 -2.72
C VAL A 83 7.23 1.60 -2.01
N HIS A 84 7.38 1.94 -0.74
CA HIS A 84 8.26 1.26 0.21
C HIS A 84 7.46 0.18 0.93
N PHE A 85 7.56 -1.05 0.42
CA PHE A 85 6.80 -2.18 0.89
C PHE A 85 7.60 -2.99 1.91
N TYR A 86 7.07 -3.10 3.12
CA TYR A 86 7.77 -3.72 4.25
C TYR A 86 7.32 -5.15 4.48
N LYS A 87 8.26 -5.97 4.95
CA LYS A 87 7.94 -7.33 5.43
C LYS A 87 7.06 -7.26 6.67
N GLY A 88 6.03 -8.13 6.73
CA GLY A 88 5.29 -8.39 7.96
C GLY A 88 5.96 -9.49 8.79
N GLY A 89 5.28 -9.95 9.86
CA GLY A 89 5.75 -11.08 10.67
C GLY A 89 5.85 -12.43 9.94
N TYR A 90 5.44 -12.51 8.68
CA TYR A 90 5.49 -13.71 7.85
C TYR A 90 5.86 -13.37 6.40
N PHE A 91 6.24 -14.38 5.59
CA PHE A 91 6.78 -14.19 4.23
C PHE A 91 5.77 -13.69 3.17
N LYS A 92 4.50 -13.44 3.52
CA LYS A 92 3.42 -13.12 2.56
C LYS A 92 3.78 -11.93 1.66
N ASN A 93 4.19 -10.81 2.28
CA ASN A 93 4.52 -9.58 1.55
C ASN A 93 5.70 -9.80 0.61
N GLU A 94 6.75 -10.47 1.10
CA GLU A 94 7.94 -10.77 0.31
C GLU A 94 7.64 -11.70 -0.87
N ALA A 95 6.81 -12.74 -0.66
CA ALA A 95 6.43 -13.64 -1.73
C ALA A 95 5.66 -12.92 -2.84
N VAL A 96 4.66 -12.10 -2.49
CA VAL A 96 3.88 -11.35 -3.49
C VAL A 96 4.74 -10.30 -4.21
N PHE A 97 5.61 -9.60 -3.49
CA PHE A 97 6.55 -8.66 -4.10
C PHE A 97 7.39 -9.37 -5.17
N ARG A 98 8.02 -10.50 -4.82
CA ARG A 98 8.88 -11.27 -5.72
C ARG A 98 8.12 -11.88 -6.90
N SER A 99 6.89 -12.35 -6.69
CA SER A 99 6.13 -13.05 -7.74
C SER A 99 5.37 -12.12 -8.67
N SER A 100 5.03 -10.91 -8.23
CA SER A 100 4.00 -10.11 -8.90
C SER A 100 4.30 -8.62 -9.00
N MET A 101 5.30 -8.10 -8.27
CA MET A 101 5.61 -6.66 -8.30
C MET A 101 7.00 -6.38 -8.89
N LYS A 102 8.02 -7.13 -8.45
CA LYS A 102 9.44 -6.84 -8.68
C LYS A 102 9.78 -6.62 -10.16
N ASP A 103 9.26 -7.46 -11.05
CA ASP A 103 9.62 -7.43 -12.48
C ASP A 103 8.60 -6.64 -13.33
N TYR A 104 7.57 -6.05 -12.69
CA TYR A 104 6.46 -5.36 -13.37
C TYR A 104 6.29 -3.90 -12.95
N PHE A 105 6.87 -3.49 -11.81
CA PHE A 105 6.76 -2.13 -11.29
C PHE A 105 8.12 -1.65 -10.78
N ASP A 106 8.66 -0.61 -11.43
CA ASP A 106 9.99 -0.08 -11.14
C ASP A 106 10.05 0.70 -9.80
N ASP A 107 8.92 1.29 -9.38
CA ASP A 107 8.82 2.17 -8.22
C ASP A 107 8.41 1.45 -6.92
N VAL A 108 8.53 0.12 -6.87
CA VAL A 108 8.21 -0.69 -5.68
C VAL A 108 9.49 -1.28 -5.09
N PHE A 109 9.76 -0.93 -3.84
CA PHE A 109 10.98 -1.31 -3.12
C PHE A 109 10.62 -2.15 -1.90
N LEU A 110 11.16 -3.36 -1.81
CA LEU A 110 11.05 -4.19 -0.61
C LEU A 110 12.04 -3.68 0.47
N ALA A 111 11.52 -3.34 1.65
CA ALA A 111 12.27 -2.74 2.77
C ALA A 111 12.06 -3.45 4.12
#